data_AF-A0A353VEB2-F1
#
_entry.id   AF-A0A353VEB2-F1
#
_cell.length_a   1.000
_cell.length_b   1.000
_cell.length_c   1.000
_cell.angle_alpha   90.00
_cell.angle_beta   90.00
_cell.angle_gamma   90.00
#
_symmetry.space_group_name_H-M   'P 1'
#
loop_
_entity.id
_entity.type
_entity.pdbx_description
1 polymer ?
#
loop_
_entity_poly.entity_id
_entity_poly.type
_entity_poly.pdbx_seq_one_letter_code
_entity_poly.pdbx_strand_id
1 'polypeptide(L)'
;MPGIGEIQEVHDLSRAMALLWMSEATVLKGQRVSVSIMKSPRPVVGVLLDVRDDGLVVEPDGEPAPALLGYGRIAAIDAERPRAES
;
A
#
# COMPACT_ATOMS: atom_id res chain seq x y z
N MET A 1 -31.04 -2.43 24.64
CA MET A 1 -30.48 -3.30 23.59
C MET A 1 -29.08 -2.80 23.30
N PRO A 2 -28.02 -3.59 23.51
CA PRO A 2 -26.67 -3.20 23.12
C PRO A 2 -26.63 -3.17 21.59
N GLY A 3 -26.27 -2.02 21.02
CA GLY A 3 -26.02 -1.90 19.60
C GLY A 3 -24.91 -2.86 19.21
N ILE A 4 -25.07 -3.51 18.06
CA ILE A 4 -23.99 -4.24 17.39
C ILE A 4 -22.78 -3.31 17.40
N GLY A 5 -21.78 -3.67 18.20
CA GLY A 5 -20.61 -2.85 18.44
C GLY A 5 -19.95 -2.51 17.12
N GLU A 6 -19.53 -1.26 16.97
CA GLU A 6 -18.39 -0.97 16.11
C GLU A 6 -17.29 -1.96 16.52
N ILE A 7 -17.02 -2.93 15.65
CA ILE A 7 -16.26 -4.11 16.03
C ILE A 7 -14.80 -3.68 16.22
N GLN A 8 -14.38 -3.55 17.48
CA GLN A 8 -12.99 -3.30 17.92
C GLN A 8 -12.00 -4.20 17.15
N GLU A 9 -12.38 -5.46 16.94
CA GLU A 9 -11.58 -6.46 16.21
C GLU A 9 -11.27 -6.07 14.75
N VAL A 10 -12.18 -5.39 14.06
CA VAL A 10 -11.96 -4.92 12.67
C VAL A 10 -10.94 -3.77 12.65
N HIS A 11 -10.97 -2.93 13.68
CA HIS A 11 -10.03 -1.82 13.83
C HIS A 11 -8.64 -2.37 14.17
N ASP A 12 -8.57 -3.39 15.01
CA ASP A 12 -7.33 -4.08 15.37
C ASP A 12 -6.72 -4.82 14.19
N LEU A 13 -7.54 -5.50 13.37
CA LEU A 13 -7.09 -6.12 12.13
C LEU A 13 -6.56 -5.09 11.14
N SER A 14 -7.28 -3.98 10.96
CA SER A 14 -6.85 -2.89 10.07
C SER A 14 -5.50 -2.30 10.51
N ARG A 15 -5.30 -2.15 11.82
CA ARG A 15 -4.03 -1.69 12.39
C ARG A 15 -2.91 -2.72 12.19
N ALA A 16 -3.18 -4.01 12.42
CA ALA A 16 -2.20 -5.07 12.22
C ALA A 16 -1.76 -5.17 10.75
N MET A 17 -2.71 -5.08 9.81
CA MET A 17 -2.42 -5.03 8.38
C MET A 17 -1.61 -3.79 8.01
N ALA A 18 -1.90 -2.63 8.60
CA ALA A 18 -1.09 -1.42 8.37
C ALA A 18 0.35 -1.59 8.82
N LEU A 19 0.60 -2.21 9.98
CA LEU A 19 1.95 -2.50 10.47
C LEU A 19 2.67 -3.52 9.57
N LEU A 20 1.97 -4.55 9.08
CA LEU A 20 2.51 -5.50 8.12
C LEU A 20 2.99 -4.78 6.85
N TRP A 21 2.10 -4.00 6.22
CA TRP A 21 2.42 -3.29 5.00
C TRP A 21 3.53 -2.25 5.19
N MET A 22 3.55 -1.55 6.32
CA MET A 22 4.63 -0.63 6.66
C MET A 22 5.98 -1.37 6.74
N SER A 23 6.02 -2.53 7.40
CA SER A 23 7.24 -3.33 7.51
C SER A 23 7.73 -3.81 6.14
N GLU A 24 6.84 -4.30 5.29
CA GLU A 24 7.19 -4.76 3.94
C GLU A 24 7.64 -3.60 3.03
N ALA A 25 6.94 -2.46 3.07
CA ALA A 25 7.25 -1.32 2.23
C ALA A 25 8.57 -0.64 2.61
N THR A 26 8.96 -0.69 3.89
CA THR A 26 10.17 0.00 4.38
C THR A 26 11.42 -0.44 3.63
N VAL A 27 11.55 -1.74 3.31
CA VAL A 27 12.71 -2.26 2.57
C VAL A 27 12.66 -1.93 1.07
N LEU A 28 11.50 -1.50 0.56
CA LEU A 28 11.26 -1.16 -0.84
C LEU A 28 11.37 0.35 -1.12
N LYS A 29 11.63 1.18 -0.10
CA LYS A 29 11.75 2.63 -0.29
C LYS A 29 12.84 2.97 -1.31
N GLY A 30 12.51 3.86 -2.23
CA GLY A 30 13.34 4.24 -3.38
C GLY A 30 13.32 3.25 -4.55
N GLN A 31 12.63 2.10 -4.41
CA GLN A 31 12.52 1.11 -5.48
C GLN A 31 11.25 1.32 -6.30
N ARG A 32 11.26 0.76 -7.51
CA ARG A 32 10.08 0.65 -8.35
C ARG A 32 9.18 -0.45 -7.80
N VAL A 33 7.90 -0.14 -7.62
CA VAL A 33 6.90 -1.03 -7.02
C VAL A 33 5.62 -1.06 -7.84
N SER A 34 4.89 -2.16 -7.71
CA SER A 34 3.50 -2.29 -8.11
C SER A 34 2.64 -2.45 -6.85
N VAL A 35 1.70 -1.53 -6.62
CA VAL A 35 0.82 -1.53 -5.45
C VAL A 35 -0.60 -1.86 -5.88
N SER A 36 -1.09 -3.02 -5.46
CA SER A 36 -2.48 -3.43 -5.72
C SER A 36 -3.41 -2.81 -4.69
N ILE A 37 -4.50 -2.19 -5.17
CA ILE A 37 -5.50 -1.51 -4.34
C ILE A 37 -6.83 -2.28 -4.41
N MET A 38 -7.44 -2.53 -3.25
CA MET A 38 -8.75 -3.15 -3.15
C MET A 38 -9.78 -2.38 -3.99
N LYS A 39 -10.61 -3.11 -4.74
CA LYS A 39 -11.66 -2.56 -5.61
C LYS A 39 -11.13 -1.63 -6.73
N SER A 40 -9.82 -1.59 -6.98
CA SER A 40 -9.22 -0.98 -8.17
C SER A 40 -8.85 -2.06 -9.19
N PRO A 41 -9.22 -1.91 -10.47
CA PRO A 41 -8.87 -2.88 -11.49
C PRO A 41 -7.41 -2.79 -11.96
N ARG A 42 -6.70 -1.69 -11.65
CA ARG A 42 -5.30 -1.49 -12.03
C ARG A 42 -4.46 -1.19 -10.80
N PRO A 43 -3.26 -1.80 -10.68
CA PRO A 43 -2.31 -1.42 -9.64
C PRO A 43 -1.73 -0.03 -9.92
N VAL A 44 -1.23 0.61 -8.88
CA VAL A 44 -0.42 1.82 -9.00
C VAL A 44 1.04 1.37 -9.16
N VAL A 45 1.61 1.63 -10.33
CA VAL A 45 3.02 1.32 -10.63
C VAL A 45 3.82 2.62 -10.58
N GLY A 46 4.98 2.59 -9.92
CA GLY A 46 5.78 3.80 -9.72
C GLY A 46 6.96 3.61 -8.77
N VAL A 47 7.55 4.70 -8.31
CA VAL A 47 8.64 4.67 -7.32
C VAL A 47 8.07 4.91 -5.93
N LEU A 48 8.39 4.03 -4.96
CA LEU A 48 8.01 4.24 -3.56
C LEU A 48 8.90 5.33 -2.94
N LEU A 49 8.38 6.53 -2.80
CA LEU A 49 9.13 7.67 -2.26
C LEU A 49 9.25 7.62 -0.74
N ASP A 50 8.17 7.24 -0.05
CA ASP A 50 8.13 7.23 1.40
C ASP A 50 7.12 6.24 1.99
N VAL A 51 7.37 5.86 3.24
CA VAL A 51 6.52 5.00 4.05
C VAL A 51 6.15 5.80 5.29
N ARG A 52 4.87 6.14 5.43
CA ARG A 52 4.34 7.00 6.49
C ARG A 52 3.35 6.23 7.35
N ASP A 53 2.98 6.80 8.48
CA ASP A 53 2.00 6.20 9.40
C ASP A 53 0.61 6.06 8.78
N ASP A 54 0.26 6.92 7.83
CA ASP A 54 -1.02 6.97 7.15
C ASP A 54 -1.04 6.25 5.79
N GLY A 55 0.11 5.86 5.25
CA GLY A 55 0.20 5.11 4.01
C GLY A 55 1.52 5.21 3.27
N LEU A 56 1.51 4.78 2.02
CA LEU A 56 2.65 4.82 1.11
C LEU A 56 2.59 6.05 0.22
N VAL A 57 3.71 6.75 0.06
CA VAL A 57 3.83 7.82 -0.94
C VAL A 57 4.52 7.24 -2.16
N VAL A 58 3.79 7.15 -3.27
CA VAL A 58 4.30 6.60 -4.53
C VAL A 58 4.29 7.71 -5.58
N GLU A 59 5.37 7.85 -6.34
CA GLU A 59 5.38 8.63 -7.58
C GLU A 59 4.91 7.73 -8.72
N PRO A 60 3.66 7.84 -9.19
CA PRO A 60 3.12 6.93 -10.19
C PRO A 60 3.67 7.25 -11.57
N ASP A 61 3.83 6.21 -12.40
CA ASP A 61 4.27 6.42 -13.77
C ASP A 61 3.25 7.19 -14.59
N GLY A 62 3.72 8.22 -15.30
CA GLY A 62 2.87 9.02 -16.18
C GLY A 62 1.93 9.99 -15.45
N GLU A 63 2.00 10.07 -14.12
CA GLU A 63 1.26 11.03 -13.33
C GLU A 63 2.19 12.18 -12.87
N PRO A 64 1.71 13.43 -12.83
CA PRO A 64 2.53 14.59 -12.52
C PRO A 64 2.81 14.78 -11.02
N ALA A 65 2.14 14.01 -10.15
CA ALA A 65 2.19 14.21 -8.71
C ALA A 65 2.24 12.88 -7.94
N PRO A 66 2.96 12.83 -6.79
CA PRO A 66 2.91 11.69 -5.90
C PRO A 66 1.52 11.41 -5.34
N ALA A 67 1.18 10.13 -5.22
CA ALA A 67 -0.06 9.64 -4.64
C ALA A 67 0.17 9.05 -3.24
N LEU A 68 -0.72 9.39 -2.30
CA LEU A 68 -0.80 8.74 -0.99
C LEU A 68 -1.76 7.54 -1.05
N LEU A 69 -1.22 6.35 -0.76
CA LEU A 69 -1.93 5.07 -0.74
C LEU A 69 -2.13 4.60 0.70
N GLY A 70 -3.33 4.79 1.25
CA GLY A 70 -3.62 4.39 2.62
C GLY A 70 -3.60 2.88 2.82
N TYR A 71 -3.04 2.41 3.95
CA TYR A 71 -2.88 0.98 4.22
C TYR A 71 -4.18 0.18 4.19
N GLY A 72 -5.29 0.78 4.63
CA GLY A 72 -6.60 0.14 4.66
C GLY A 72 -7.19 -0.20 3.29
N ARG A 73 -6.54 0.20 2.19
CA ARG A 73 -6.93 -0.17 0.81
C ARG A 73 -5.88 -0.98 0.06
N ILE A 74 -4.71 -1.24 0.65
CA ILE A 74 -3.64 -1.99 0.00
C ILE A 74 -3.96 -3.48 0.09
N ALA A 75 -3.83 -4.17 -1.04
CA ALA A 75 -4.00 -5.61 -1.15
C ALA A 75 -2.67 -6.36 -1.33
N ALA A 76 -1.67 -5.73 -1.98
CA ALA A 76 -0.33 -6.27 -2.16
C ALA A 76 0.67 -5.15 -2.52
N ILE A 77 1.95 -5.39 -2.23
CA ILE A 77 3.08 -4.54 -2.61
C ILE A 77 4.16 -5.45 -3.19
N ASP A 78 4.48 -5.28 -4.47
CA ASP A 78 5.51 -6.06 -5.15
C ASP A 78 6.64 -5.15 -5.62
N ALA A 79 7.89 -5.58 -5.41
CA ALA A 79 9.03 -4.95 -6.05
C ALA A 79 9.01 -5.28 -7.54
N GLU A 80 9.03 -4.25 -8.39
CA GLU A 80 9.10 -4.43 -9.84
C GLU A 80 10.53 -4.84 -10.19
N ARG A 81 10.80 -6.14 -10.23
CA ARG A 81 12.07 -6.62 -10.78
C ARG A 81 12.09 -6.33 -12.28
N PRO A 82 13.20 -5.77 -12.83
CA PRO A 82 13.33 -5.69 -14.28
C PRO A 82 13.15 -7.10 -14.82
N ARG A 83 12.19 -7.26 -15.73
CA ARG A 83 11.98 -8.53 -16.44
C ARG A 83 13.31 -8.85 -17.10
N ALA A 84 13.98 -9.90 -16.63
CA ALA A 84 15.12 -10.45 -17.36
C ALA A 84 14.58 -10.87 -18.73
N GLU A 85 14.93 -10.11 -19.76
CA GLU A 85 14.67 -10.49 -21.13
C GLU A 85 15.38 -11.81 -21.36
N SER A 86 14.61 -12.87 -21.64
CA SER A 86 15.09 -14.16 -22.13
C SER A 86 15.01 -14.19 -23.64
#